data_AF-A0A6A7M039-F1
#
_entry.id   AF-A0A6A7M039-F1
#
_cell.length_a   1.000
_cell.length_b   1.000
_cell.length_c   1.000
_cell.angle_alpha   90.00
_cell.angle_beta   90.00
_cell.angle_gamma   90.00
#
_symmetry.space_group_name_H-M   'P 1'
#
loop_
_entity.id
_entity.type
_entity.pdbx_description
1 polymer ?
#
loop_
_entity_poly.entity_id
_entity_poly.type
_entity_poly.pdbx_seq_one_letter_code
_entity_poly.pdbx_strand_id
1 'polypeptide(L)'
;MRVGVPKEIKDHEDRVGLVPSSVAELVHHGHEVLVERGAGLGAGLGDEQYVAAGARIVDSAEDVFAQSEMIVKVKEPLAAERKRLRRGQVLFTYLHLAPDRAQTEDLLKSGVTAIAYETVTSPTGTLPLLTPMSEIAGRLAPQVGAHYLERTAGGRGVLLGGVPGVPPAEVVVLGGGVSGTHAATIALGMGATVFVVDRSADVLRRLAAQFPGLRTIFSTRDALGTILRRADLLVGAVLVPGAAAPKLVAREMVASMKPNSVIVDIAIDQGGCVETSKPTSHSHPTYVEEGVIHYCVTNMPGAAARTSTFALNNATLPFALALADKGWRKAIAEDPHLRNGLNVHEGKVTCRPVSEALALPYTSPEAL
;
A
#
# COMPACT_ATOMS: atom_id res chain seq x y z
N MET A 1 5.05 22.71 16.53
CA MET A 1 3.77 22.86 15.80
C MET A 1 2.72 21.92 16.39
N ARG A 2 1.47 22.03 15.94
CA ARG A 2 0.38 21.09 16.28
C ARG A 2 0.18 20.03 15.21
N VAL A 3 0.38 18.76 15.58
CA VAL A 3 0.23 17.59 14.70
C VAL A 3 -1.05 16.83 15.07
N GLY A 4 -1.91 16.56 14.10
CA GLY A 4 -3.19 15.87 14.30
C GLY A 4 -3.21 14.46 13.72
N VAL A 5 -3.83 13.54 14.44
CA VAL A 5 -4.01 12.13 14.07
C VAL A 5 -5.50 11.79 14.19
N PRO A 6 -6.28 11.97 13.11
CA PRO A 6 -7.68 11.55 13.11
C PRO A 6 -7.77 10.02 13.04
N LYS A 7 -8.90 9.48 13.47
CA LYS A 7 -9.26 8.08 13.28
C LYS A 7 -9.49 7.82 11.79
N GLU A 8 -9.00 6.69 11.29
CA GLU A 8 -9.30 6.29 9.91
C GLU A 8 -10.77 5.85 9.78
N ILE A 9 -11.38 6.25 8.67
CA ILE A 9 -12.83 6.04 8.42
C ILE A 9 -13.11 5.22 7.16
N LYS A 10 -12.07 4.77 6.46
CA LYS A 10 -12.22 3.87 5.31
C LYS A 10 -12.59 2.47 5.81
N ASP A 11 -13.39 1.74 5.04
CA ASP A 11 -13.86 0.38 5.38
C ASP A 11 -12.69 -0.54 5.77
N HIS A 12 -12.75 -1.11 6.98
CA HIS A 12 -11.71 -1.95 7.58
C HIS A 12 -10.29 -1.37 7.51
N GLU A 13 -10.17 -0.05 7.69
CA GLU A 13 -8.89 0.62 7.91
C GLU A 13 -8.65 0.76 9.42
N ASP A 14 -8.04 -0.28 10.00
CA ASP A 14 -7.74 -0.35 11.43
C ASP A 14 -6.35 0.20 11.79
N ARG A 15 -5.58 0.68 10.82
CA ARG A 15 -4.30 1.36 11.06
C ARG A 15 -4.54 2.80 11.53
N VAL A 16 -3.49 3.40 12.08
CA VAL A 16 -3.47 4.79 12.55
C VAL A 16 -2.22 5.53 12.08
N GLY A 17 -2.36 6.84 11.83
CA GLY A 17 -1.31 7.69 11.26
C GLY A 17 -0.05 7.79 12.13
N LEU A 18 -0.21 7.83 13.45
CA LEU A 18 0.91 7.82 14.40
C LEU A 18 0.74 6.77 15.51
N VAL A 19 1.82 6.05 15.85
CA VAL A 19 1.90 5.18 17.03
C VAL A 19 2.39 5.96 18.27
N PRO A 20 2.13 5.47 19.50
CA PRO A 20 2.62 6.11 20.73
C PRO A 20 4.12 6.45 20.73
N SER A 21 4.98 5.59 20.17
CA SER A 21 6.42 5.90 20.10
C SER A 21 6.74 7.06 19.16
N SER A 22 6.02 7.20 18.05
CA SER A 22 6.15 8.35 17.13
C SER A 22 5.59 9.63 17.74
N VAL A 23 4.52 9.52 18.54
CA VAL A 23 3.98 10.63 19.34
C VAL A 23 5.01 11.12 20.35
N ALA A 24 5.61 10.20 21.12
CA ALA A 24 6.61 10.55 22.12
C ALA A 24 7.80 11.29 21.51
N GLU A 25 8.24 10.90 20.31
CA GLU A 25 9.32 11.57 19.58
C GLU A 25 8.94 13.00 19.16
N LEU A 26 7.75 13.20 18.59
CA LEU A 26 7.25 14.53 18.24
C LEU A 26 7.11 15.44 19.47
N VAL A 27 6.65 14.90 20.60
CA VAL A 27 6.55 15.63 21.88
C VAL A 27 7.95 15.98 22.40
N HIS A 28 8.91 15.05 22.30
CA HIS A 28 10.31 15.31 22.65
C HIS A 28 10.91 16.48 21.84
N HIS A 29 10.55 16.58 20.56
CA HIS A 29 10.90 17.70 19.68
C HIS A 29 10.11 19.01 19.97
N GLY A 30 9.29 19.03 21.02
CA GLY A 30 8.55 20.21 21.45
C GLY A 30 7.29 20.49 20.63
N HIS A 31 6.71 19.47 20.00
CA HIS A 31 5.44 19.59 19.28
C HIS A 31 4.26 19.12 20.13
N GLU A 32 3.08 19.69 19.87
CA GLU A 32 1.82 19.20 20.47
C GLU A 32 1.18 18.20 19.51
N VAL A 33 0.78 17.04 20.03
CA VAL A 33 0.11 15.99 19.24
C VAL A 33 -1.33 15.83 19.69
N LEU A 34 -2.27 15.98 18.77
CA LEU A 34 -3.70 15.78 18.96
C LEU A 34 -4.10 14.44 18.35
N VAL A 35 -4.70 13.57 19.14
CA VAL A 35 -5.17 12.26 18.67
C VAL A 35 -6.67 12.17 18.88
N GLU A 36 -7.41 11.81 17.84
CA GLU A 36 -8.84 11.54 17.98
C GLU A 36 -9.05 10.35 18.92
N ARG A 37 -10.02 10.46 19.82
CA ARG A 37 -10.44 9.40 20.72
C ARG A 37 -10.66 8.09 19.97
N GLY A 38 -9.94 7.05 20.39
CA GLY A 38 -10.04 5.71 19.83
C GLY A 38 -9.39 5.53 18.45
N ALA A 39 -8.59 6.49 17.97
CA ALA A 39 -7.94 6.41 16.65
C ALA A 39 -7.04 5.18 16.51
N GLY A 40 -6.36 4.75 17.58
CA GLY A 40 -5.44 3.61 17.55
C GLY A 40 -6.06 2.26 17.93
N LEU A 41 -7.34 2.20 18.30
CA LEU A 41 -7.94 0.97 18.85
C LEU A 41 -7.87 -0.21 17.88
N GLY A 42 -8.06 0.03 16.57
CA GLY A 42 -7.95 -1.01 15.53
C GLY A 42 -6.56 -1.64 15.44
N ALA A 43 -5.51 -0.89 15.79
CA ALA A 43 -4.13 -1.39 15.86
C ALA A 43 -3.74 -1.95 17.24
N GLY A 44 -4.70 -2.01 18.19
CA GLY A 44 -4.47 -2.40 19.58
C GLY A 44 -3.68 -1.36 20.38
N LEU A 45 -3.93 -0.07 20.10
CA LEU A 45 -3.29 1.09 20.74
C LEU A 45 -4.38 1.95 21.39
N GLY A 46 -4.55 1.80 22.71
CA GLY A 46 -5.57 2.52 23.47
C GLY A 46 -5.18 3.98 23.74
N ASP A 47 -6.19 4.81 24.03
CA ASP A 47 -6.02 6.25 24.30
C ASP A 47 -5.03 6.51 25.45
N GLU A 48 -5.01 5.65 26.47
CA GLU A 48 -4.10 5.74 27.60
C GLU A 48 -2.62 5.65 27.18
N GLN A 49 -2.31 4.89 26.12
CA GLN A 49 -0.95 4.79 25.59
C GLN A 49 -0.53 6.08 24.89
N TYR A 50 -1.47 6.75 24.20
CA TYR A 50 -1.23 8.06 23.59
C TYR A 50 -1.05 9.15 24.63
N VAL A 51 -1.88 9.16 25.69
CA VAL A 51 -1.72 10.09 26.82
C VAL A 51 -0.37 9.88 27.50
N ALA A 52 0.02 8.63 27.75
CA ALA A 52 1.33 8.32 28.35
C ALA A 52 2.52 8.76 27.47
N ALA A 53 2.33 8.81 26.14
CA ALA A 53 3.30 9.35 25.18
C ALA A 53 3.28 10.89 25.07
N GLY A 54 2.39 11.58 25.77
CA GLY A 54 2.28 13.04 25.79
C GLY A 54 1.30 13.64 24.77
N ALA A 55 0.50 12.83 24.08
CA ALA A 55 -0.58 13.36 23.24
C ALA A 55 -1.77 13.86 24.06
N ARG A 56 -2.47 14.84 23.48
CA ARG A 56 -3.80 15.26 23.93
C ARG A 56 -4.87 14.51 23.13
N ILE A 57 -5.71 13.77 23.83
CA ILE A 57 -6.89 13.15 23.23
C ILE A 57 -7.96 14.23 22.98
N VAL A 58 -8.55 14.22 21.79
CA VAL A 58 -9.69 15.07 21.42
C VAL A 58 -10.87 14.22 20.99
N ASP A 59 -12.09 14.68 21.27
CA ASP A 59 -13.30 13.84 21.14
C ASP A 59 -13.80 13.71 19.69
N SER A 60 -13.34 14.55 18.77
CA SER A 60 -13.83 14.55 17.40
C SER A 60 -12.74 14.75 16.35
N ALA A 61 -12.93 14.13 15.18
CA ALA A 61 -12.13 14.42 13.99
C ALA A 61 -12.16 15.92 13.64
N GLU A 62 -13.31 16.58 13.81
CA GLU A 62 -13.45 18.01 13.54
C GLU A 62 -12.45 18.84 14.33
N ASP A 63 -12.26 18.55 15.62
CA ASP A 63 -11.27 19.21 16.46
C ASP A 63 -9.84 18.98 15.98
N VAL A 64 -9.51 17.73 15.58
CA VAL A 64 -8.19 17.40 15.03
C VAL A 64 -7.92 18.25 13.77
N PHE A 65 -8.83 18.22 12.80
CA PHE A 65 -8.68 18.98 11.56
C PHE A 65 -8.67 20.49 11.83
N ALA A 66 -9.50 21.00 12.74
CA ALA A 66 -9.62 22.42 13.08
C ALA A 66 -8.37 22.97 13.79
N GLN A 67 -7.73 22.20 14.66
CA GLN A 67 -6.66 22.72 15.52
C GLN A 67 -5.25 22.44 15.00
N SER A 68 -5.05 21.42 14.16
CA SER A 68 -3.72 21.00 13.73
C SER A 68 -3.18 21.75 12.51
N GLU A 69 -1.87 21.98 12.52
CA GLU A 69 -1.10 22.55 11.41
C GLU A 69 -0.67 21.46 10.41
N MET A 70 -0.40 20.25 10.91
CA MET A 70 -0.14 19.06 10.10
C MET A 70 -1.11 17.95 10.48
N ILE A 71 -1.70 17.28 9.49
CA ILE A 71 -2.53 16.07 9.65
C ILE A 71 -1.74 14.89 9.13
N VAL A 72 -1.54 13.88 9.98
CA VAL A 72 -0.89 12.61 9.62
C VAL A 72 -1.97 11.53 9.60
N LYS A 73 -2.14 10.92 8.43
CA LYS A 73 -3.14 9.86 8.16
C LYS A 73 -2.48 8.66 7.51
N VAL A 74 -3.21 7.56 7.42
CA VAL A 74 -2.82 6.38 6.65
C VAL A 74 -3.39 6.47 5.24
N LYS A 75 -4.72 6.60 5.12
CA LYS A 75 -5.41 6.59 3.83
C LYS A 75 -5.74 7.99 3.36
N GLU A 76 -6.12 8.06 2.09
CA GLU A 76 -6.61 9.27 1.48
C GLU A 76 -7.86 9.80 2.21
N PRO A 77 -7.98 11.12 2.40
CA PRO A 77 -9.15 11.68 3.07
C PRO A 77 -10.42 11.43 2.25
N LEU A 78 -11.45 10.88 2.90
CA LEU A 78 -12.76 10.71 2.27
C LEU A 78 -13.47 12.06 2.11
N ALA A 79 -14.56 12.10 1.34
CA ALA A 79 -15.28 13.33 1.01
C ALA A 79 -15.67 14.18 2.23
N ALA A 80 -16.01 13.55 3.37
CA ALA A 80 -16.33 14.25 4.61
C ALA A 80 -15.10 14.90 5.27
N GLU A 81 -13.93 14.27 5.18
CA GLU A 81 -12.67 14.79 5.70
C GLU A 81 -12.09 15.88 4.80
N ARG A 82 -12.20 15.73 3.47
CA ARG A 82 -11.68 16.73 2.51
C ARG A 82 -12.30 18.11 2.69
N LYS A 83 -13.57 18.16 3.09
CA LYS A 83 -14.28 19.42 3.42
C LYS A 83 -13.69 20.16 4.63
N ARG A 84 -12.92 19.47 5.47
CA ARG A 84 -12.29 20.04 6.68
C ARG A 84 -10.86 20.54 6.44
N LEU A 85 -10.28 20.20 5.28
CA LEU A 85 -8.95 20.66 4.90
C LEU A 85 -8.96 22.14 4.56
N ARG A 86 -7.85 22.82 4.83
CA ARG A 86 -7.72 24.28 4.64
C ARG A 86 -6.34 24.70 4.16
N ARG A 87 -6.27 25.91 3.60
CA ARG A 87 -5.02 26.60 3.29
C ARG A 87 -4.17 26.74 4.56
N GLY A 88 -2.86 26.56 4.41
CA GLY A 88 -1.88 26.65 5.51
C GLY A 88 -1.73 25.35 6.33
N GLN A 89 -2.53 24.31 6.05
CA GLN A 89 -2.40 23.00 6.67
C GLN A 89 -1.58 22.06 5.78
N VAL A 90 -0.77 21.21 6.40
CA VAL A 90 -0.07 20.10 5.73
C VAL A 90 -0.88 18.83 5.91
N LEU A 91 -1.12 18.09 4.83
CA LEU A 91 -1.67 16.74 4.86
C LEU A 91 -0.57 15.75 4.43
N PHE A 92 -0.24 14.80 5.30
CA PHE A 92 0.80 13.80 5.05
C PHE A 92 0.23 12.38 5.20
N THR A 93 -0.04 11.71 4.07
CA THR A 93 -0.78 10.44 3.99
C THR A 93 -0.58 9.75 2.63
N TYR A 94 -1.12 8.54 2.40
CA TYR A 94 -1.31 8.03 1.04
C TYR A 94 -2.44 8.79 0.32
N LEU A 95 -2.23 9.18 -0.94
CA LEU A 95 -3.26 9.94 -1.68
C LEU A 95 -3.83 9.21 -2.90
N HIS A 96 -2.98 8.54 -3.68
CA HIS A 96 -3.35 7.88 -4.94
C HIS A 96 -4.18 8.78 -5.87
N LEU A 97 -3.70 10.00 -6.15
CA LEU A 97 -4.48 11.03 -6.85
C LEU A 97 -4.77 10.71 -8.32
N ALA A 98 -3.86 10.04 -9.03
CA ALA A 98 -3.98 9.79 -10.47
C ALA A 98 -5.30 9.12 -10.89
N PRO A 99 -5.81 8.08 -10.19
CA PRO A 99 -7.12 7.49 -10.47
C PRO A 99 -8.32 8.23 -9.87
N ASP A 100 -8.14 9.23 -8.99
CA ASP A 100 -9.24 9.91 -8.28
C ASP A 100 -9.27 11.43 -8.54
N ARG A 101 -9.98 11.80 -9.62
CA ARG A 101 -10.20 13.20 -9.99
C ARG A 101 -10.94 13.98 -8.90
N ALA A 102 -11.97 13.39 -8.29
CA ALA A 102 -12.82 14.09 -7.33
C ALA A 102 -12.03 14.48 -6.08
N GLN A 103 -11.21 13.55 -5.56
CA GLN A 103 -10.28 13.85 -4.49
C GLN A 103 -9.29 14.95 -4.89
N THR A 104 -8.68 14.84 -6.06
CA THR A 104 -7.69 15.84 -6.53
C THR A 104 -8.29 17.24 -6.58
N GLU A 105 -9.49 17.39 -7.13
CA GLU A 105 -10.19 18.67 -7.21
C GLU A 105 -10.55 19.24 -5.84
N ASP A 106 -10.98 18.40 -4.90
CA ASP A 106 -11.26 18.84 -3.53
C ASP A 106 -10.00 19.34 -2.81
N LEU A 107 -8.86 18.64 -2.97
CA LEU A 107 -7.58 19.08 -2.41
C LEU A 107 -7.14 20.42 -3.01
N LEU A 108 -7.24 20.58 -4.33
CA LEU A 108 -6.92 21.84 -5.02
C LEU A 108 -7.78 23.00 -4.49
N LYS A 109 -9.10 22.79 -4.36
CA LYS A 109 -10.05 23.79 -3.83
C LYS A 109 -9.74 24.18 -2.38
N SER A 110 -9.37 23.21 -1.55
CA SER A 110 -9.04 23.47 -0.13
C SER A 110 -7.79 24.34 0.05
N GLY A 111 -6.88 24.32 -0.92
CA GLY A 111 -5.59 25.01 -0.85
C GLY A 111 -4.58 24.38 0.11
N VAL A 112 -4.84 23.16 0.60
CA VAL A 112 -3.94 22.39 1.48
C VAL A 112 -2.59 22.13 0.80
N THR A 113 -1.53 21.98 1.59
CA THR A 113 -0.26 21.41 1.14
C THR A 113 -0.31 19.90 1.34
N ALA A 114 -0.51 19.13 0.28
CA ALA A 114 -0.63 17.67 0.35
C ALA A 114 0.66 16.98 -0.09
N ILE A 115 1.23 16.18 0.81
CA ILE A 115 2.43 15.37 0.59
C ILE A 115 2.02 13.90 0.63
N ALA A 116 2.26 13.16 -0.45
CA ALA A 116 1.84 11.78 -0.61
C ALA A 116 2.97 10.82 -0.23
N TYR A 117 2.67 9.83 0.61
CA TYR A 117 3.63 8.79 0.99
C TYR A 117 4.20 8.05 -0.22
N GLU A 118 3.34 7.67 -1.17
CA GLU A 118 3.69 6.85 -2.32
C GLU A 118 4.53 7.56 -3.39
N THR A 119 4.76 8.87 -3.27
CA THR A 119 5.63 9.62 -4.19
C THR A 119 6.88 10.19 -3.51
N VAL A 120 7.02 10.02 -2.18
CA VAL A 120 8.32 10.23 -1.51
C VAL A 120 9.30 9.19 -2.05
N THR A 121 10.49 9.65 -2.44
CA THR A 121 11.53 8.81 -3.04
C THR A 121 12.69 8.55 -2.08
N SER A 122 13.76 7.89 -2.53
CA SER A 122 15.01 7.74 -1.79
C SER A 122 16.22 7.97 -2.71
N PRO A 123 17.44 8.14 -2.15
CA PRO A 123 18.66 8.25 -2.94
C PRO A 123 18.91 7.05 -3.87
N THR A 124 18.34 5.90 -3.52
CA THR A 124 18.42 4.67 -4.33
C THR A 124 17.32 4.57 -5.40
N GLY A 125 16.49 5.60 -5.58
CA GLY A 125 15.38 5.62 -6.53
C GLY A 125 14.17 4.77 -6.13
N THR A 126 14.11 4.33 -4.86
CA THR A 126 13.00 3.53 -4.32
C THR A 126 11.91 4.42 -3.70
N LEU A 127 10.79 3.81 -3.28
CA LEU A 127 9.69 4.47 -2.60
C LEU A 127 9.67 4.04 -1.12
N PRO A 128 10.45 4.67 -0.23
CA PRO A 128 10.71 4.15 1.12
C PRO A 128 9.45 4.06 1.97
N LEU A 129 8.46 4.92 1.73
CA LEU A 129 7.19 4.91 2.47
C LEU A 129 6.19 3.89 1.90
N LEU A 130 6.40 3.38 0.69
CA LEU A 130 5.57 2.33 0.08
C LEU A 130 6.16 0.92 0.31
N THR A 131 7.49 0.81 0.42
CA THR A 131 8.21 -0.43 0.69
C THR A 131 7.58 -1.24 1.83
N PRO A 132 7.39 -0.73 3.07
CA PRO A 132 6.86 -1.55 4.17
C PRO A 132 5.46 -2.10 3.87
N MET A 133 4.61 -1.35 3.17
CA MET A 133 3.27 -1.83 2.79
C MET A 133 3.37 -2.91 1.70
N SER A 134 4.33 -2.78 0.79
CA SER A 134 4.63 -3.80 -0.23
C SER A 134 5.14 -5.10 0.41
N GLU A 135 6.01 -5.00 1.43
CA GLU A 135 6.50 -6.16 2.18
C GLU A 135 5.34 -6.90 2.86
N ILE A 136 4.47 -6.17 3.54
CA ILE A 136 3.31 -6.75 4.25
C ILE A 136 2.32 -7.37 3.26
N ALA A 137 1.96 -6.67 2.19
CA ALA A 137 1.06 -7.20 1.17
C ALA A 137 1.63 -8.47 0.52
N GLY A 138 2.93 -8.47 0.20
CA GLY A 138 3.65 -9.64 -0.27
C GLY A 138 3.58 -10.82 0.69
N ARG A 139 3.76 -10.58 2.00
CA ARG A 139 3.69 -11.64 3.02
C ARG A 139 2.27 -12.16 3.25
N LEU A 140 1.26 -11.29 3.15
CA LEU A 140 -0.15 -11.66 3.31
C LEU A 140 -0.67 -12.45 2.11
N ALA A 141 -0.18 -12.18 0.90
CA ALA A 141 -0.74 -12.76 -0.31
C ALA A 141 -0.72 -14.31 -0.33
N PRO A 142 0.36 -15.01 0.02
CA PRO A 142 0.32 -16.47 0.14
C PRO A 142 -0.56 -16.97 1.28
N GLN A 143 -0.69 -16.23 2.39
CA GLN A 143 -1.54 -16.63 3.53
C GLN A 143 -3.02 -16.59 3.13
N VAL A 144 -3.44 -15.49 2.52
CA VAL A 144 -4.77 -15.31 1.96
C VAL A 144 -5.02 -16.30 0.82
N GLY A 145 -4.03 -16.47 -0.07
CA GLY A 145 -4.11 -17.43 -1.17
C GLY A 145 -4.27 -18.87 -0.67
N ALA A 146 -3.58 -19.25 0.41
CA ALA A 146 -3.74 -20.55 1.06
C ALA A 146 -5.14 -20.72 1.64
N HIS A 147 -5.67 -19.72 2.34
CA HIS A 147 -7.03 -19.77 2.88
C HIS A 147 -8.07 -19.97 1.77
N TYR A 148 -8.01 -19.17 0.69
CA TYR A 148 -8.96 -19.30 -0.42
C TYR A 148 -8.72 -20.51 -1.33
N LEU A 149 -7.59 -21.20 -1.17
CA LEU A 149 -7.35 -22.51 -1.78
C LEU A 149 -8.08 -23.63 -1.03
N GLU A 150 -8.49 -23.43 0.21
CA GLU A 150 -9.24 -24.43 0.98
C GLU A 150 -10.62 -24.68 0.36
N ARG A 151 -11.09 -25.93 0.43
CA ARG A 151 -12.39 -26.31 -0.16
C ARG A 151 -13.56 -25.59 0.53
N THR A 152 -13.44 -25.36 1.83
CA THR A 152 -14.40 -24.62 2.67
C THR A 152 -14.54 -23.17 2.25
N ALA A 153 -13.49 -22.57 1.69
CA ALA A 153 -13.51 -21.22 1.13
C ALA A 153 -13.88 -21.17 -0.38
N GLY A 154 -14.26 -22.33 -0.96
CA GLY A 154 -14.63 -22.46 -2.37
C GLY A 154 -13.49 -22.90 -3.29
N GLY A 155 -12.24 -22.90 -2.80
CA GLY A 155 -11.06 -23.23 -3.57
C GLY A 155 -10.93 -24.71 -3.94
N ARG A 156 -9.82 -25.01 -4.61
CA ARG A 156 -9.48 -26.34 -5.13
C ARG A 156 -9.32 -27.41 -4.04
N GLY A 157 -9.12 -27.03 -2.78
CA GLY A 157 -8.84 -27.93 -1.67
C GLY A 157 -7.38 -28.39 -1.63
N VAL A 158 -6.44 -27.51 -1.96
CA VAL A 158 -5.01 -27.82 -2.00
C VAL A 158 -4.30 -27.13 -0.84
N LEU A 159 -3.59 -27.91 -0.02
CA LEU A 159 -2.70 -27.39 1.01
C LEU A 159 -1.38 -26.96 0.39
N LEU A 160 -0.90 -25.75 0.67
CA LEU A 160 0.32 -25.20 0.04
C LEU A 160 1.53 -26.14 0.17
N GLY A 161 1.79 -26.67 1.37
CA GLY A 161 2.96 -27.52 1.62
C GLY A 161 2.80 -29.00 1.24
N GLY A 162 1.59 -29.44 0.87
CA GLY A 162 1.29 -30.87 0.78
C GLY A 162 1.61 -31.61 2.09
N VAL A 163 1.89 -32.89 2.00
CA VAL A 163 2.38 -33.76 3.08
C VAL A 163 3.26 -34.85 2.48
N PRO A 164 4.09 -35.59 3.24
CA PRO A 164 4.87 -36.70 2.68
C PRO A 164 4.02 -37.66 1.84
N GLY A 165 4.41 -37.84 0.56
CA GLY A 165 3.67 -38.65 -0.41
C GLY A 165 2.57 -37.91 -1.21
N VAL A 166 2.30 -36.63 -0.90
CA VAL A 166 1.30 -35.79 -1.58
C VAL A 166 1.97 -34.50 -2.07
N PRO A 167 1.82 -34.13 -3.36
CA PRO A 167 2.51 -32.96 -3.90
C PRO A 167 2.02 -31.64 -3.26
N PRO A 168 2.92 -30.66 -3.08
CA PRO A 168 2.56 -29.30 -2.66
C PRO A 168 1.85 -28.52 -3.78
N ALA A 169 1.28 -27.37 -3.42
CA ALA A 169 0.71 -26.45 -4.40
C ALA A 169 1.79 -25.81 -5.29
N GLU A 170 1.44 -25.52 -6.55
CA GLU A 170 2.26 -24.69 -7.43
C GLU A 170 1.84 -23.22 -7.33
N VAL A 171 2.75 -22.38 -6.81
CA VAL A 171 2.55 -20.93 -6.63
C VAL A 171 3.36 -20.18 -7.67
N VAL A 172 2.68 -19.35 -8.47
CA VAL A 172 3.31 -18.44 -9.43
C VAL A 172 3.26 -17.02 -8.86
N VAL A 173 4.40 -16.37 -8.77
CA VAL A 173 4.52 -14.97 -8.36
C VAL A 173 4.93 -14.15 -9.57
N LEU A 174 4.06 -13.24 -10.00
CA LEU A 174 4.29 -12.36 -11.15
C LEU A 174 4.88 -11.03 -10.67
N GLY A 175 6.17 -10.82 -10.95
CA GLY A 175 6.97 -9.70 -10.45
C GLY A 175 7.83 -10.10 -9.26
N GLY A 176 9.13 -9.86 -9.35
CA GLY A 176 10.14 -10.15 -8.34
C GLY A 176 10.60 -8.92 -7.56
N GLY A 177 9.79 -7.85 -7.52
CA GLY A 177 10.03 -6.67 -6.68
C GLY A 177 9.91 -6.95 -5.18
N VAL A 178 9.64 -5.93 -4.38
CA VAL A 178 9.49 -6.06 -2.92
C VAL A 178 8.38 -7.03 -2.55
N SER A 179 7.14 -6.78 -3.01
CA SER A 179 5.98 -7.65 -2.72
C SER A 179 6.21 -9.08 -3.22
N GLY A 180 6.76 -9.24 -4.43
CA GLY A 180 7.04 -10.55 -5.01
C GLY A 180 8.10 -11.35 -4.25
N THR A 181 9.17 -10.69 -3.82
CA THR A 181 10.23 -11.31 -2.99
C THR A 181 9.65 -11.82 -1.67
N HIS A 182 8.78 -11.03 -1.03
CA HIS A 182 8.12 -11.43 0.21
C HIS A 182 7.05 -12.49 0.03
N ALA A 183 6.30 -12.46 -1.08
CA ALA A 183 5.37 -13.53 -1.43
C ALA A 183 6.11 -14.85 -1.67
N ALA A 184 7.22 -14.83 -2.40
CA ALA A 184 8.07 -16.01 -2.58
C ALA A 184 8.61 -16.54 -1.26
N THR A 185 9.07 -15.64 -0.36
CA THR A 185 9.57 -16.01 0.97
C THR A 185 8.52 -16.77 1.78
N ILE A 186 7.30 -16.26 1.86
CA ILE A 186 6.23 -16.89 2.64
C ILE A 186 5.75 -18.18 1.98
N ALA A 187 5.53 -18.18 0.66
CA ALA A 187 5.06 -19.37 -0.05
C ALA A 187 6.07 -20.54 0.05
N LEU A 188 7.38 -20.26 -0.08
CA LEU A 188 8.43 -21.25 0.16
C LEU A 188 8.44 -21.73 1.61
N GLY A 189 8.30 -20.82 2.58
CA GLY A 189 8.21 -21.16 4.00
C GLY A 189 6.99 -22.03 4.35
N MET A 190 5.91 -21.94 3.57
CA MET A 190 4.73 -22.80 3.68
C MET A 190 4.89 -24.14 2.92
N GLY A 191 6.04 -24.40 2.29
CA GLY A 191 6.36 -25.65 1.61
C GLY A 191 5.87 -25.75 0.15
N ALA A 192 5.40 -24.65 -0.44
CA ALA A 192 4.91 -24.65 -1.81
C ALA A 192 6.05 -24.79 -2.84
N THR A 193 5.72 -25.29 -4.04
CA THR A 193 6.61 -25.14 -5.21
C THR A 193 6.40 -23.75 -5.80
N VAL A 194 7.43 -22.90 -5.71
CA VAL A 194 7.31 -21.48 -6.10
C VAL A 194 8.05 -21.17 -7.40
N PHE A 195 7.36 -20.47 -8.29
CA PHE A 195 7.89 -19.89 -9.51
C PHE A 195 7.79 -18.37 -9.45
N VAL A 196 8.88 -17.63 -9.66
CA VAL A 196 8.84 -16.18 -9.87
C VAL A 196 9.05 -15.86 -11.34
N VAL A 197 8.14 -15.05 -11.90
CA VAL A 197 8.17 -14.60 -13.29
C VAL A 197 8.48 -13.11 -13.33
N ASP A 198 9.57 -12.71 -13.98
CA ASP A 198 10.00 -11.31 -14.09
C ASP A 198 10.68 -11.03 -15.45
N ARG A 199 10.67 -9.77 -15.90
CA ARG A 199 11.38 -9.33 -17.12
C ARG A 199 12.84 -8.94 -16.86
N SER A 200 13.22 -8.67 -15.62
CA SER A 200 14.58 -8.29 -15.26
C SER A 200 15.42 -9.52 -14.95
N ALA A 201 16.43 -9.78 -15.79
CA ALA A 201 17.40 -10.86 -15.56
C ALA A 201 18.15 -10.69 -14.23
N ASP A 202 18.38 -9.45 -13.78
CA ASP A 202 19.05 -9.16 -12.52
C ASP A 202 18.16 -9.49 -11.31
N VAL A 203 16.86 -9.20 -11.39
CA VAL A 203 15.89 -9.60 -10.35
C VAL A 203 15.83 -11.13 -10.24
N LEU A 204 15.74 -11.83 -11.38
CA LEU A 204 15.74 -13.29 -11.40
C LEU A 204 17.03 -13.86 -10.82
N ARG A 205 18.21 -13.33 -11.20
CA ARG A 205 19.50 -13.77 -10.66
C ARG A 205 19.60 -13.55 -9.15
N ARG A 206 19.15 -12.38 -8.65
CA ARG A 206 19.11 -12.07 -7.22
C ARG A 206 18.24 -13.07 -6.47
N LEU A 207 17.03 -13.33 -6.96
CA LEU A 207 16.09 -14.23 -6.31
C LEU A 207 16.57 -15.69 -6.32
N ALA A 208 17.16 -16.16 -7.44
CA ALA A 208 17.73 -17.50 -7.51
C ALA A 208 18.92 -17.67 -6.53
N ALA A 209 19.73 -16.64 -6.34
CA ALA A 209 20.82 -16.66 -5.37
C ALA A 209 20.32 -16.61 -3.91
N GLN A 210 19.23 -15.89 -3.67
CA GLN A 210 18.65 -15.71 -2.33
C GLN A 210 17.87 -16.93 -1.84
N PHE A 211 17.16 -17.64 -2.73
CA PHE A 211 16.23 -18.70 -2.37
C PHE A 211 16.58 -20.03 -3.06
N PRO A 212 17.33 -20.92 -2.39
CA PRO A 212 17.53 -22.28 -2.86
C PRO A 212 16.17 -22.98 -3.05
N GLY A 213 15.91 -23.50 -4.26
CA GLY A 213 14.65 -24.17 -4.61
C GLY A 213 13.58 -23.29 -5.26
N LEU A 214 13.76 -21.96 -5.27
CA LEU A 214 12.93 -21.07 -6.08
C LEU A 214 13.23 -21.26 -7.57
N ARG A 215 12.18 -21.33 -8.38
CA ARG A 215 12.31 -21.40 -9.85
C ARG A 215 12.05 -20.02 -10.44
N THR A 216 13.00 -19.53 -11.23
CA THR A 216 12.88 -18.22 -11.88
C THR A 216 12.59 -18.39 -13.37
N ILE A 217 11.61 -17.64 -13.88
CA ILE A 217 11.18 -17.70 -15.28
C ILE A 217 11.25 -16.28 -15.88
N PHE A 218 11.86 -16.16 -17.05
CA PHE A 218 11.83 -14.90 -17.80
C PHE A 218 10.43 -14.66 -18.37
N SER A 219 9.88 -13.48 -18.12
CA SER A 219 8.49 -13.14 -18.43
C SER A 219 8.28 -12.91 -19.94
N THR A 220 7.79 -13.94 -20.62
CA THR A 220 7.23 -13.85 -21.98
C THR A 220 5.75 -14.26 -21.96
N ARG A 221 4.98 -13.88 -23.00
CA ARG A 221 3.57 -14.27 -23.12
C ARG A 221 3.40 -15.80 -23.13
N ASP A 222 4.29 -16.50 -23.83
CA ASP A 222 4.30 -17.96 -23.92
C ASP A 222 4.64 -18.63 -22.57
N ALA A 223 5.66 -18.14 -21.88
CA ALA A 223 6.05 -18.65 -20.58
C ALA A 223 4.94 -18.46 -19.53
N LEU A 224 4.30 -17.28 -19.52
CA LEU A 224 3.15 -16.99 -18.67
C LEU A 224 1.96 -17.92 -18.96
N GLY A 225 1.56 -18.04 -20.23
CA GLY A 225 0.46 -18.93 -20.61
C GLY A 225 0.74 -20.39 -20.25
N THR A 226 1.99 -20.83 -20.32
CA THR A 226 2.37 -22.21 -19.95
C THR A 226 2.37 -22.43 -18.45
N ILE A 227 2.97 -21.54 -17.65
CA ILE A 227 3.07 -21.74 -16.20
C ILE A 227 1.72 -21.57 -15.49
N LEU A 228 0.86 -20.66 -15.96
CA LEU A 228 -0.45 -20.40 -15.35
C LEU A 228 -1.42 -21.58 -15.47
N ARG A 229 -1.33 -22.39 -16.53
CA ARG A 229 -2.09 -23.66 -16.66
C ARG A 229 -1.84 -24.63 -15.50
N ARG A 230 -0.69 -24.51 -14.85
CA ARG A 230 -0.29 -25.38 -13.73
C ARG A 230 -0.48 -24.74 -12.36
N ALA A 231 -0.66 -23.43 -12.29
CA ALA A 231 -0.74 -22.71 -11.03
C ALA A 231 -1.98 -23.13 -10.23
N ASP A 232 -1.80 -23.42 -8.95
CA ASP A 232 -2.90 -23.48 -7.98
C ASP A 232 -3.15 -22.08 -7.39
N LEU A 233 -2.09 -21.29 -7.22
CA LEU A 233 -2.15 -19.90 -6.78
C LEU A 233 -1.28 -19.01 -7.68
N LEU A 234 -1.85 -17.91 -8.16
CA LEU A 234 -1.13 -16.80 -8.76
C LEU A 234 -1.12 -15.61 -7.79
N VAL A 235 0.06 -15.04 -7.53
CA VAL A 235 0.23 -13.76 -6.83
C VAL A 235 0.69 -12.72 -7.84
N GLY A 236 -0.18 -11.76 -8.14
CA GLY A 236 0.12 -10.60 -8.97
C GLY A 236 0.83 -9.51 -8.18
N ALA A 237 2.12 -9.31 -8.40
CA ALA A 237 2.98 -8.41 -7.62
C ALA A 237 3.72 -7.38 -8.50
N VAL A 238 3.10 -6.97 -9.61
CA VAL A 238 3.70 -6.01 -10.55
C VAL A 238 3.30 -4.59 -10.18
N LEU A 239 4.31 -3.73 -10.01
CA LEU A 239 4.13 -2.33 -9.67
C LEU A 239 4.88 -1.46 -10.69
N VAL A 240 4.21 -0.43 -11.20
CA VAL A 240 4.85 0.66 -11.93
C VAL A 240 4.65 1.93 -11.12
N PRO A 241 5.71 2.49 -10.51
CA PRO A 241 5.60 3.69 -9.66
C PRO A 241 4.82 4.83 -10.32
N GLY A 242 3.76 5.30 -9.65
CA GLY A 242 2.97 6.46 -10.08
C GLY A 242 2.09 6.26 -11.34
N ALA A 243 1.98 5.05 -11.86
CA ALA A 243 1.20 4.72 -13.05
C ALA A 243 0.23 3.56 -12.81
N ALA A 244 -0.67 3.29 -13.77
CA ALA A 244 -1.52 2.12 -13.72
C ALA A 244 -0.71 0.83 -13.95
N ALA A 245 -1.13 -0.26 -13.29
CA ALA A 245 -0.50 -1.57 -13.47
C ALA A 245 -0.78 -2.11 -14.89
N PRO A 246 0.23 -2.65 -15.60
CA PRO A 246 0.02 -3.25 -16.91
C PRO A 246 -0.79 -4.56 -16.78
N LYS A 247 -1.72 -4.78 -17.70
CA LYS A 247 -2.46 -6.04 -17.83
C LYS A 247 -1.58 -7.11 -18.48
N LEU A 248 -0.93 -7.93 -17.66
CA LEU A 248 0.01 -8.96 -18.11
C LEU A 248 -0.63 -10.34 -18.24
N VAL A 249 -1.69 -10.61 -17.48
CA VAL A 249 -2.44 -11.86 -17.56
C VAL A 249 -3.77 -11.58 -18.24
N ALA A 250 -3.87 -11.99 -19.50
CA ALA A 250 -5.06 -11.83 -20.32
C ALA A 250 -6.17 -12.80 -19.89
N ARG A 251 -7.43 -12.46 -20.19
CA ARG A 251 -8.60 -13.29 -19.84
C ARG A 251 -8.46 -14.74 -20.31
N GLU A 252 -7.92 -14.97 -21.52
CA GLU A 252 -7.71 -16.32 -22.05
C GLU A 252 -6.70 -17.15 -21.23
N MET A 253 -5.72 -16.49 -20.59
CA MET A 253 -4.79 -17.18 -19.70
C MET A 253 -5.49 -17.60 -18.41
N VAL A 254 -6.36 -16.75 -17.87
CA VAL A 254 -7.17 -17.05 -16.67
C VAL A 254 -8.10 -18.23 -16.94
N ALA A 255 -8.81 -18.24 -18.08
CA ALA A 255 -9.67 -19.35 -18.49
C ALA A 255 -8.92 -20.68 -18.68
N SER A 256 -7.61 -20.65 -18.89
CA SER A 256 -6.77 -21.84 -19.01
C SER A 256 -6.24 -22.38 -17.67
N MET A 257 -6.43 -21.63 -16.58
CA MET A 257 -5.99 -22.05 -15.25
C MET A 257 -6.82 -23.23 -14.73
N LYS A 258 -6.31 -23.89 -13.69
CA LYS A 258 -7.06 -24.96 -13.02
C LYS A 258 -8.37 -24.41 -12.44
N PRO A 259 -9.51 -25.11 -12.58
CA PRO A 259 -10.73 -24.72 -11.91
C PRO A 259 -10.55 -24.61 -10.39
N ASN A 260 -11.12 -23.58 -9.80
CA ASN A 260 -11.05 -23.19 -8.39
C ASN A 260 -9.62 -22.90 -7.89
N SER A 261 -8.68 -22.62 -8.80
CA SER A 261 -7.42 -21.95 -8.44
C SER A 261 -7.68 -20.52 -7.95
N VAL A 262 -6.66 -19.91 -7.37
CA VAL A 262 -6.78 -18.58 -6.75
C VAL A 262 -5.82 -17.60 -7.43
N ILE A 263 -6.28 -16.38 -7.66
CA ILE A 263 -5.48 -15.22 -8.01
C ILE A 263 -5.55 -14.24 -6.85
N VAL A 264 -4.40 -13.81 -6.35
CA VAL A 264 -4.26 -12.71 -5.40
C VAL A 264 -3.56 -11.57 -6.12
N ASP A 265 -4.31 -10.54 -6.52
CA ASP A 265 -3.76 -9.40 -7.27
C ASP A 265 -3.41 -8.24 -6.33
N ILE A 266 -2.17 -8.20 -5.86
CA ILE A 266 -1.66 -7.12 -4.98
C ILE A 266 -1.65 -5.78 -5.72
N ALA A 267 -1.49 -5.81 -7.05
CA ALA A 267 -1.44 -4.60 -7.88
C ALA A 267 -2.81 -3.93 -8.07
N ILE A 268 -3.87 -4.44 -7.43
CA ILE A 268 -5.24 -3.95 -7.59
C ILE A 268 -5.40 -2.46 -7.25
N ASP A 269 -4.59 -1.95 -6.31
CA ASP A 269 -4.56 -0.53 -5.93
C ASP A 269 -4.22 0.41 -7.09
N GLN A 270 -3.59 -0.12 -8.14
CA GLN A 270 -3.25 0.59 -9.37
C GLN A 270 -3.98 0.02 -10.60
N GLY A 271 -5.11 -0.65 -10.38
CA GLY A 271 -5.96 -1.22 -11.41
C GLY A 271 -5.77 -2.71 -11.65
N GLY A 272 -4.77 -3.36 -11.04
CA GLY A 272 -4.53 -4.81 -11.12
C GLY A 272 -3.76 -5.26 -12.35
N CYS A 273 -2.94 -6.31 -12.23
CA CYS A 273 -2.11 -6.84 -13.32
C CYS A 273 -2.79 -7.96 -14.13
N VAL A 274 -3.98 -8.38 -13.73
CA VAL A 274 -4.83 -9.36 -14.45
C VAL A 274 -6.04 -8.65 -15.08
N GLU A 275 -6.42 -9.04 -16.30
CA GLU A 275 -7.55 -8.40 -17.01
C GLU A 275 -8.90 -8.59 -16.32
N THR A 276 -9.10 -9.76 -15.70
CA THR A 276 -10.33 -10.11 -14.98
C THR A 276 -10.40 -9.54 -13.57
N SER A 277 -9.34 -8.85 -13.09
CA SER A 277 -9.27 -8.22 -11.78
C SER A 277 -10.22 -7.03 -11.65
N LYS A 278 -10.98 -7.01 -10.55
CA LYS A 278 -11.90 -5.94 -10.14
C LYS A 278 -11.68 -5.67 -8.64
N PRO A 279 -11.59 -4.41 -8.20
CA PRO A 279 -11.42 -4.09 -6.79
C PRO A 279 -12.48 -4.75 -5.89
N THR A 280 -12.03 -5.35 -4.80
CA THR A 280 -12.87 -5.89 -3.73
C THR A 280 -12.56 -5.21 -2.38
N SER A 281 -13.33 -5.54 -1.34
CA SER A 281 -13.12 -5.06 0.03
C SER A 281 -12.94 -6.22 1.01
N HIS A 282 -12.47 -5.95 2.23
CA HIS A 282 -12.37 -6.98 3.28
C HIS A 282 -13.71 -7.66 3.58
N SER A 283 -14.83 -6.93 3.45
CA SER A 283 -16.18 -7.46 3.65
C SER A 283 -16.64 -8.42 2.54
N HIS A 284 -16.17 -8.20 1.30
CA HIS A 284 -16.50 -9.02 0.14
C HIS A 284 -15.23 -9.31 -0.66
N PRO A 285 -14.30 -10.13 -0.14
CA PRO A 285 -12.91 -10.16 -0.57
C PRO A 285 -12.70 -10.85 -1.91
N THR A 286 -13.60 -11.76 -2.30
CA THR A 286 -13.44 -12.59 -3.48
C THR A 286 -14.65 -12.62 -4.40
N TYR A 287 -14.40 -12.95 -5.66
CA TYR A 287 -15.39 -13.33 -6.66
C TYR A 287 -14.81 -14.42 -7.56
N VAL A 288 -15.65 -15.04 -8.40
CA VAL A 288 -15.23 -16.05 -9.37
C VAL A 288 -15.41 -15.50 -10.78
N GLU A 289 -14.37 -15.59 -11.60
CA GLU A 289 -14.41 -15.30 -13.04
C GLU A 289 -13.57 -16.36 -13.77
N GLU A 290 -14.07 -16.86 -14.90
CA GLU A 290 -13.44 -17.95 -15.68
C GLU A 290 -13.14 -19.22 -14.85
N GLY A 291 -13.94 -19.48 -13.80
CA GLY A 291 -13.75 -20.61 -12.89
C GLY A 291 -12.59 -20.45 -11.90
N VAL A 292 -12.02 -19.25 -11.79
CA VAL A 292 -10.89 -18.91 -10.90
C VAL A 292 -11.33 -17.91 -9.85
N ILE A 293 -10.94 -18.15 -8.60
CA ILE A 293 -11.23 -17.24 -7.48
C ILE A 293 -10.27 -16.05 -7.55
N HIS A 294 -10.81 -14.84 -7.53
CA HIS A 294 -10.05 -13.61 -7.51
C HIS A 294 -10.14 -12.97 -6.14
N TYR A 295 -9.01 -12.74 -5.51
CA TYR A 295 -8.85 -11.89 -4.34
C TYR A 295 -8.16 -10.59 -4.76
N CYS A 296 -8.88 -9.49 -4.63
CA CYS A 296 -8.49 -8.19 -5.19
C CYS A 296 -8.74 -7.06 -4.18
N VAL A 297 -8.46 -7.30 -2.90
CA VAL A 297 -8.74 -6.33 -1.83
C VAL A 297 -7.74 -5.17 -1.90
N THR A 298 -8.25 -3.95 -2.04
CA THR A 298 -7.47 -2.70 -2.23
C THR A 298 -6.75 -2.16 -0.99
N ASN A 299 -6.64 -2.98 0.05
CA ASN A 299 -6.01 -2.58 1.31
C ASN A 299 -5.54 -3.79 2.12
N MET A 300 -4.81 -4.71 1.48
CA MET A 300 -4.35 -5.93 2.15
C MET A 300 -3.63 -5.66 3.49
N PRO A 301 -2.72 -4.67 3.61
CA PRO A 301 -2.03 -4.41 4.88
C PRO A 301 -2.95 -3.98 6.03
N GLY A 302 -4.18 -3.54 5.74
CA GLY A 302 -5.20 -3.22 6.75
C GLY A 302 -5.58 -4.45 7.60
N ALA A 303 -5.60 -5.66 7.02
CA ALA A 303 -5.89 -6.89 7.77
C ALA A 303 -4.84 -7.24 8.84
N ALA A 304 -3.63 -6.67 8.72
CA ALA A 304 -2.56 -6.82 9.70
C ALA A 304 -2.26 -5.49 10.40
N ALA A 305 -3.30 -4.72 10.72
CA ALA A 305 -3.25 -3.33 11.17
C ALA A 305 -2.17 -3.02 12.19
N ARG A 306 -2.03 -3.85 13.23
CA ARG A 306 -0.97 -3.68 14.23
C ARG A 306 0.42 -3.67 13.59
N THR A 307 0.77 -4.72 12.85
CA THR A 307 2.07 -4.86 12.19
C THR A 307 2.30 -3.74 11.19
N SER A 308 1.29 -3.43 10.37
CA SER A 308 1.39 -2.43 9.31
C SER A 308 1.47 -1.00 9.84
N THR A 309 0.77 -0.68 10.92
CA THR A 309 0.90 0.61 11.60
C THR A 309 2.33 0.87 12.09
N PHE A 310 2.97 -0.10 12.76
CA PHE A 310 4.35 0.07 13.21
C PHE A 310 5.34 0.14 12.03
N ALA A 311 5.18 -0.72 11.01
CA ALA A 311 6.05 -0.71 9.84
C ALA A 311 5.97 0.62 9.07
N LEU A 312 4.76 1.17 8.90
CA LEU A 312 4.56 2.48 8.26
C LEU A 312 5.19 3.59 9.10
N ASN A 313 4.94 3.62 10.41
CA ASN A 313 5.44 4.66 11.31
C ASN A 313 6.96 4.72 11.37
N ASN A 314 7.64 3.57 11.37
CA ASN A 314 9.10 3.54 11.34
C ASN A 314 9.67 4.19 10.07
N ALA A 315 8.95 4.06 8.94
CA ALA A 315 9.35 4.68 7.68
C ALA A 315 8.96 6.16 7.60
N THR A 316 7.79 6.55 8.09
CA THR A 316 7.28 7.93 7.97
C THR A 316 7.81 8.87 9.03
N LEU A 317 8.22 8.38 10.21
CA LEU A 317 8.64 9.21 11.34
C LEU A 317 9.75 10.23 11.00
N PRO A 318 10.84 9.87 10.29
CA PRO A 318 11.87 10.84 9.94
C PRO A 318 11.34 12.01 9.10
N PHE A 319 10.40 11.74 8.20
CA PHE A 319 9.78 12.77 7.35
C PHE A 319 8.74 13.59 8.13
N ALA A 320 7.97 12.95 9.01
CA ALA A 320 7.02 13.65 9.88
C ALA A 320 7.75 14.63 10.83
N LEU A 321 8.87 14.22 11.42
CA LEU A 321 9.73 15.09 12.23
C LEU A 321 10.32 16.22 11.39
N ALA A 322 10.87 15.92 10.20
CA ALA A 322 11.42 16.96 9.33
C ALA A 322 10.38 18.03 8.95
N LEU A 323 9.15 17.60 8.62
CA LEU A 323 8.03 18.50 8.37
C LEU A 323 7.65 19.31 9.61
N ALA A 324 7.68 18.68 10.79
CA ALA A 324 7.27 19.32 12.03
C ALA A 324 8.30 20.31 12.61
N ASP A 325 9.59 19.99 12.52
CA ASP A 325 10.70 20.81 12.99
C ASP A 325 10.93 22.02 12.08
N LYS A 326 10.83 21.83 10.77
CA LYS A 326 11.28 22.81 9.76
C LYS A 326 10.13 23.55 9.07
N GLY A 327 8.92 23.01 9.15
CA GLY A 327 7.82 23.37 8.24
C GLY A 327 8.04 22.85 6.82
N TRP A 328 6.95 22.72 6.06
CA TRP A 328 6.99 22.04 4.75
C TRP A 328 7.96 22.68 3.73
N ARG A 329 8.00 24.02 3.60
CA ARG A 329 8.85 24.72 2.62
C ARG A 329 10.32 24.37 2.80
N LYS A 330 10.82 24.52 4.03
CA LYS A 330 12.23 24.26 4.34
C LYS A 330 12.54 22.77 4.24
N ALA A 331 11.63 21.91 4.71
CA ALA A 331 11.79 20.46 4.62
C ALA A 331 11.95 19.97 3.18
N ILE A 332 11.08 20.41 2.24
CA ILE A 332 11.19 20.01 0.83
C ILE A 332 12.35 20.71 0.08
N ALA A 333 12.78 21.89 0.54
CA ALA A 333 13.92 22.57 -0.04
C ALA A 333 15.24 21.83 0.26
N GLU A 334 15.37 21.32 1.49
CA GLU A 334 16.55 20.59 1.95
C GLU A 334 16.55 19.10 1.54
N ASP A 335 15.38 18.49 1.38
CA ASP A 335 15.23 17.09 1.00
C ASP A 335 14.52 16.95 -0.36
N PRO A 336 15.26 16.74 -1.47
CA PRO A 336 14.65 16.54 -2.79
C PRO A 336 13.78 15.27 -2.86
N HIS A 337 13.98 14.29 -1.97
CA HIS A 337 13.18 13.09 -1.93
C HIS A 337 11.81 13.31 -1.29
N LEU A 338 11.76 14.10 -0.22
CA LEU A 338 10.51 14.58 0.36
C LEU A 338 9.80 15.57 -0.60
N ARG A 339 10.56 16.38 -1.36
CA ARG A 339 10.01 17.27 -2.38
C ARG A 339 9.21 16.52 -3.46
N ASN A 340 9.69 15.35 -3.88
CA ASN A 340 8.95 14.48 -4.81
C ASN A 340 7.61 13.97 -4.20
N GLY A 341 7.49 14.00 -2.88
CA GLY A 341 6.26 13.76 -2.14
C GLY A 341 5.20 14.85 -2.31
N LEU A 342 5.57 16.09 -2.66
CA LEU A 342 4.62 17.19 -2.79
C LEU A 342 3.72 16.99 -4.01
N ASN A 343 2.41 16.84 -3.79
CA ASN A 343 1.45 16.57 -4.85
C ASN A 343 0.53 17.76 -5.16
N VAL A 344 0.08 18.47 -4.12
CA VAL A 344 -0.81 19.63 -4.24
C VAL A 344 -0.36 20.74 -3.30
N HIS A 345 -0.39 21.99 -3.77
CA HIS A 345 -0.19 23.17 -2.93
C HIS A 345 -0.98 24.35 -3.49
N GLU A 346 -1.84 24.97 -2.68
CA GLU A 346 -2.59 26.20 -3.02
C GLU A 346 -3.24 26.19 -4.42
N GLY A 347 -3.92 25.09 -4.75
CA GLY A 347 -4.63 24.95 -6.03
C GLY A 347 -3.75 24.58 -7.22
N LYS A 348 -2.48 24.23 -6.99
CA LYS A 348 -1.53 23.78 -8.02
C LYS A 348 -1.21 22.29 -7.82
N VAL A 349 -1.14 21.55 -8.93
CA VAL A 349 -0.63 20.17 -8.95
C VAL A 349 0.88 20.21 -9.18
N THR A 350 1.63 19.54 -8.32
CA THR A 350 3.10 19.47 -8.36
C THR A 350 3.64 18.08 -8.67
N CYS A 351 2.77 17.07 -8.74
CA CYS A 351 3.13 15.72 -9.15
C CYS A 351 2.85 15.53 -10.64
N ARG A 352 3.91 15.31 -11.42
CA ARG A 352 3.82 15.20 -12.89
C ARG A 352 2.93 14.04 -13.36
N PRO A 353 3.08 12.79 -12.85
CA PRO A 353 2.19 11.70 -13.24
C PRO A 353 0.70 11.98 -12.98
N VAL A 354 0.36 12.67 -11.88
CA VAL A 354 -1.02 13.06 -11.55
C VAL A 354 -1.53 14.11 -12.54
N SER A 355 -0.70 15.12 -12.85
CA SER A 355 -1.02 16.14 -13.86
C SER A 355 -1.29 15.53 -15.24
N GLU A 356 -0.48 14.58 -15.68
CA GLU A 356 -0.64 13.89 -16.96
C GLU A 356 -1.89 13.00 -16.96
N ALA A 357 -2.08 12.18 -15.93
CA ALA A 357 -3.23 11.27 -15.81
C ALA A 357 -4.57 12.02 -15.78
N LEU A 358 -4.62 13.20 -15.15
CA LEU A 358 -5.83 14.00 -14.99
C LEU A 358 -5.90 15.20 -15.95
N ALA A 359 -4.99 15.35 -16.89
CA ALA A 359 -4.91 16.49 -17.81
C ALA A 359 -5.03 17.86 -17.09
N LEU A 360 -4.32 18.02 -15.96
CA LEU A 360 -4.29 19.24 -15.15
C LEU A 360 -2.96 19.99 -15.34
N PRO A 361 -2.89 21.32 -15.17
CA PRO A 361 -1.64 22.07 -15.24
C PRO A 361 -0.61 21.63 -14.19
N TYR A 362 0.63 21.38 -14.63
CA TYR A 362 1.76 21.06 -13.77
C TYR A 362 2.50 22.33 -13.32
N THR A 363 2.81 22.43 -12.03
CA THR A 363 3.75 23.41 -11.47
C THR A 363 4.94 22.68 -10.85
N SER A 364 6.17 23.09 -11.18
CA SER A 364 7.35 22.50 -10.54
C SER A 364 7.36 22.82 -9.03
N PRO A 365 7.61 21.83 -8.15
CA PRO A 365 7.67 22.06 -6.71
C PRO A 365 8.84 22.98 -6.30
N GLU A 366 9.90 23.08 -7.11
CA GLU A 366 11.01 24.02 -6.91
C GLU A 366 10.62 25.49 -7.10
N ALA A 367 9.51 25.76 -7.81
CA ALA A 367 9.02 27.11 -8.05
C ALA A 367 8.10 27.65 -6.94
N LEU A 368 7.90 26.88 -5.86
CA LEU A 368 6.88 27.16 -4.84
C LEU A 368 7.38 27.84 -3.57
#